data_AF-A0A2X2TJ79-F1
#
_entry.id   AF-A0A2X2TJ79-F1
#
_cell.length_a   1.000
_cell.length_b   1.000
_cell.length_c   1.000
_cell.angle_alpha   90.00
_cell.angle_beta   90.00
_cell.angle_gamma   90.00
#
_symmetry.space_group_name_H-M   'P 1'
#
loop_
_entity.id
_entity.type
_entity.pdbx_description
1 polymer ?
#
loop_
_entity_poly.entity_id
_entity_poly.type
_entity_poly.pdbx_seq_one_letter_code
_entity_poly.pdbx_strand_id
1 'polypeptide(L)'
;MADPFSPIHWHCFKETAGLGALGDLAAHIVNMAQYLVGDIREVCGDLKIVVPQRPASAGSSEMIAVENEDQAHAMVRFEGGAQGVIETSRVASGRKMGLTWTITGTKGALSFTQERMAELKLYLQSDPEGRQGFRTLLVGPAHPDYGSFCMGAGHGIGFNDQKNGGGARSDRRHCR
;
A
#
# COMPACT_ATOMS: atom_id res chain seq x y z
N MET A 1 -7.63 3.02 12.26
CA MET A 1 -8.94 3.22 12.93
C MET A 1 -9.39 1.98 13.73
N ALA A 2 -8.48 1.11 14.18
CA ALA A 2 -8.87 -0.14 14.84
C ALA A 2 -9.42 0.04 16.26
N ASP A 3 -9.02 1.11 16.96
CA ASP A 3 -9.53 1.42 18.30
C ASP A 3 -10.97 1.96 18.21
N PRO A 4 -11.96 1.31 18.86
CA PRO A 4 -13.34 1.76 18.85
C PRO A 4 -13.59 3.04 19.68
N PHE A 5 -12.69 3.37 20.62
CA PHE A 5 -12.83 4.56 21.47
C PHE A 5 -12.21 5.82 20.86
N SER A 6 -11.53 5.68 19.73
CA SER A 6 -11.05 6.81 18.95
C SER A 6 -12.27 7.61 18.41
N PRO A 7 -12.28 8.96 18.56
CA PRO A 7 -13.39 9.79 18.12
C PRO A 7 -13.74 9.60 16.64
N ILE A 8 -15.00 9.86 16.31
CA ILE A 8 -15.47 9.81 14.94
C ILE A 8 -14.75 10.85 14.07
N HIS A 9 -14.48 10.49 12.82
CA HIS A 9 -13.77 11.31 11.84
C HIS A 9 -14.63 11.51 10.61
N TRP A 10 -14.41 12.57 9.84
CA TRP A 10 -15.18 12.86 8.63
C TRP A 10 -15.17 11.72 7.60
N HIS A 11 -14.10 10.92 7.56
CA HIS A 11 -14.01 9.70 6.73
C HIS A 11 -15.07 8.63 7.04
N CYS A 12 -15.79 8.72 8.15
CA CYS A 12 -16.81 7.76 8.52
C CYS A 12 -18.20 8.08 7.95
N PHE A 13 -18.39 9.27 7.37
CA PHE A 13 -19.69 9.70 6.82
C PHE A 13 -19.73 9.58 5.29
N LYS A 14 -20.83 9.09 4.76
CA LYS A 14 -21.05 8.97 3.31
C LYS A 14 -21.14 10.33 2.63
N GLU A 15 -21.70 11.33 3.30
CA GLU A 15 -21.83 12.69 2.75
C GLU A 15 -20.47 13.31 2.42
N THR A 16 -19.46 13.10 3.27
CA THR A 16 -18.14 13.72 3.11
C THR A 16 -17.11 12.84 2.40
N ALA A 17 -17.17 11.52 2.57
CA ALA A 17 -16.18 10.60 2.01
C ALA A 17 -16.75 9.60 0.99
N GLY A 18 -18.07 9.42 0.95
CA GLY A 18 -18.72 8.36 0.17
C GLY A 18 -18.37 6.98 0.73
N LEU A 19 -17.33 6.37 0.19
CA LEU A 19 -16.85 5.05 0.59
C LEU A 19 -15.87 5.15 1.77
N GLY A 20 -15.67 4.03 2.46
CA GLY A 20 -14.70 3.89 3.55
C GLY A 20 -13.38 3.33 3.03
N ALA A 21 -12.95 2.20 3.57
CA ALA A 21 -11.70 1.55 3.16
C ALA A 21 -11.67 1.15 1.67
N LEU A 22 -12.83 0.95 1.02
CA LEU A 22 -12.91 0.68 -0.41
C LEU A 22 -12.47 1.88 -1.24
N GLY A 23 -12.96 3.08 -0.90
CA GLY A 23 -12.58 4.31 -1.62
C GLY A 23 -11.18 4.79 -1.28
N ASP A 24 -10.86 4.85 0.02
CA ASP A 24 -9.61 5.42 0.53
C ASP A 24 -8.38 4.56 0.18
N LEU A 25 -8.50 3.23 0.26
CA LEU A 25 -7.36 2.33 0.15
C LEU A 25 -7.47 1.40 -1.07
N ALA A 26 -8.65 0.84 -1.37
CA ALA A 26 -8.75 -0.14 -2.45
C ALA A 26 -8.59 0.48 -3.83
N ALA A 27 -8.90 1.77 -4.01
CA ALA A 27 -8.63 2.48 -5.27
C ALA A 27 -7.16 2.33 -5.72
N HIS A 28 -6.22 2.34 -4.77
CA HIS A 28 -4.80 2.17 -5.07
C HIS A 28 -4.47 0.74 -5.55
N ILE A 29 -4.95 -0.30 -4.85
CA ILE A 29 -4.66 -1.68 -5.24
C ILE A 29 -5.43 -2.09 -6.51
N VAL A 30 -6.63 -1.54 -6.74
CA VAL A 30 -7.38 -1.71 -8.00
C VAL A 30 -6.59 -1.09 -9.16
N ASN A 31 -6.08 0.13 -9.01
CA ASN A 31 -5.23 0.76 -10.03
C ASN A 31 -3.96 -0.07 -10.31
N MET A 32 -3.30 -0.57 -9.27
CA MET A 32 -2.12 -1.43 -9.43
C MET A 32 -2.47 -2.75 -10.13
N ALA A 33 -3.60 -3.36 -9.80
CA ALA A 33 -4.07 -4.58 -10.45
C ALA A 33 -4.35 -4.35 -11.95
N GLN A 34 -5.02 -3.24 -12.29
CA GLN A 34 -5.29 -2.88 -13.68
C GLN A 34 -4.00 -2.62 -14.46
N TYR A 35 -3.05 -1.90 -13.86
CA TYR A 35 -1.77 -1.60 -14.50
C TYR A 35 -0.90 -2.84 -14.72
N LEU A 36 -0.85 -3.75 -13.73
CA LEU A 36 0.07 -4.90 -13.77
C LEU A 36 -0.53 -6.14 -14.46
N VAL A 37 -1.85 -6.31 -14.43
CA VAL A 37 -2.53 -7.54 -14.89
C VAL A 37 -3.46 -7.27 -16.07
N GLY A 38 -4.11 -6.10 -16.11
CA GLY A 38 -5.07 -5.70 -17.14
C GLY A 38 -6.47 -5.44 -16.59
N ASP A 39 -7.45 -5.25 -17.48
CA ASP A 39 -8.79 -4.84 -17.07
C ASP A 39 -9.53 -5.90 -16.25
N ILE A 40 -10.22 -5.45 -15.20
CA ILE A 40 -11.08 -6.28 -14.35
C ILE A 40 -12.45 -6.36 -15.02
N ARG A 41 -12.88 -7.59 -15.33
CA ARG A 41 -14.16 -7.90 -15.99
C ARG A 41 -15.32 -7.98 -15.01
N GLU A 42 -15.12 -8.71 -13.92
CA GLU A 42 -16.17 -8.95 -12.91
C GLU A 42 -15.56 -9.16 -11.53
N VAL A 43 -16.36 -8.84 -10.52
CA VAL A 43 -16.01 -8.95 -9.11
C VAL A 43 -17.13 -9.61 -8.32
N CYS A 44 -16.77 -10.34 -7.28
CA CYS A 44 -17.69 -10.86 -6.27
C CYS A 44 -17.07 -10.61 -4.89
N GLY A 45 -17.78 -9.91 -4.01
CA GLY A 45 -17.19 -9.41 -2.78
C GLY A 45 -18.19 -9.00 -1.70
N ASP A 46 -17.65 -8.62 -0.56
CA ASP A 46 -18.39 -8.19 0.63
C ASP A 46 -17.77 -6.91 1.23
N LEU A 47 -18.61 -6.21 2.00
CA LEU A 47 -18.23 -5.01 2.74
C LEU A 47 -18.58 -5.21 4.21
N LYS A 48 -17.73 -4.70 5.11
CA LYS A 48 -17.96 -4.80 6.56
C LYS A 48 -17.64 -3.50 7.28
N ILE A 49 -18.62 -3.00 8.02
CA ILE A 49 -18.40 -2.04 9.11
C ILE A 49 -18.05 -2.87 10.36
N VAL A 50 -16.81 -2.76 10.83
CA VAL A 50 -16.29 -3.53 11.96
C VAL A 50 -16.54 -2.76 13.26
N VAL A 51 -16.34 -1.45 13.24
CA VAL A 51 -16.63 -0.54 14.35
C VAL A 51 -17.86 0.30 14.00
N PRO A 52 -19.08 -0.12 14.41
CA PRO A 52 -20.32 0.50 13.93
C PRO A 52 -20.60 1.88 14.54
N GLN A 53 -19.99 2.21 15.69
CA GLN A 53 -20.18 3.48 16.36
C GLN A 53 -18.87 3.95 17.01
N ARG A 54 -18.67 5.26 17.08
CA ARG A 54 -17.50 5.91 17.68
C ARG A 54 -17.90 7.11 18.53
N PRO A 55 -17.13 7.50 19.55
CA PRO A 55 -17.42 8.70 20.34
C PRO A 55 -17.47 9.96 19.49
N ALA A 56 -18.39 10.88 19.77
CA ALA A 56 -18.49 12.17 19.08
C ALA A 56 -17.21 13.02 19.23
N SER A 57 -16.54 12.91 20.38
CA SER A 57 -15.27 13.55 20.70
C SER A 57 -14.51 12.71 21.75
N ALA A 58 -13.26 13.06 22.04
CA ALA A 58 -12.43 12.31 22.99
C ALA A 58 -13.09 12.30 24.38
N GLY A 59 -13.38 11.10 24.89
CA GLY A 59 -14.05 10.90 26.19
C GLY A 59 -15.56 11.15 26.19
N SER A 60 -16.19 11.42 25.04
CA SER A 60 -17.64 11.57 24.95
C SER A 60 -18.36 10.24 25.22
N SER A 61 -19.49 10.31 25.94
CA SER A 61 -20.45 9.20 26.06
C SER A 61 -21.42 9.12 24.87
N GLU A 62 -21.51 10.20 24.07
CA GLU A 62 -22.30 10.22 22.84
C GLU A 62 -21.58 9.41 21.76
N MET A 63 -22.28 8.41 21.22
CA MET A 63 -21.77 7.51 20.19
C MET A 63 -22.45 7.82 18.86
N ILE A 64 -21.64 8.12 17.84
CA ILE A 64 -22.09 8.42 16.47
C ILE A 64 -21.87 7.20 15.59
N ALA A 65 -22.85 6.89 14.74
CA ALA A 65 -22.78 5.78 13.80
C ALA A 65 -21.73 6.02 12.70
N VAL A 66 -20.98 4.97 12.36
CA VAL A 66 -20.12 4.93 11.19
C VAL A 66 -20.95 4.44 10.00
N GLU A 67 -20.88 5.13 8.87
CA GLU A 67 -21.80 4.90 7.75
C GLU A 67 -21.18 4.08 6.61
N ASN A 68 -19.85 3.95 6.58
CA ASN A 68 -19.11 3.29 5.52
C ASN A 68 -18.16 2.20 6.04
N GLU A 69 -17.74 1.31 5.14
CA GLU A 69 -17.04 0.07 5.45
C GLU A 69 -15.62 0.27 5.98
N ASP A 70 -15.27 -0.50 7.00
CA ASP A 70 -13.90 -0.60 7.51
C ASP A 70 -13.06 -1.61 6.73
N GLN A 71 -13.72 -2.58 6.11
CA GLN A 71 -13.13 -3.65 5.34
C GLN A 71 -13.94 -3.93 4.08
N ALA A 72 -13.26 -4.28 3.01
CA ALA A 72 -13.86 -4.81 1.80
C ALA A 72 -12.98 -5.92 1.22
N HIS A 73 -13.61 -6.96 0.69
CA HIS A 73 -12.96 -8.08 0.03
C HIS A 73 -13.62 -8.33 -1.31
N ALA A 74 -12.85 -8.70 -2.33
CA ALA A 74 -13.36 -9.05 -3.63
C ALA A 74 -12.51 -10.13 -4.30
N MET A 75 -13.16 -11.20 -4.77
CA MET A 75 -12.62 -12.05 -5.82
C MET A 75 -12.80 -11.34 -7.16
N VAL A 76 -11.77 -11.36 -8.00
CA VAL A 76 -11.77 -10.66 -9.30
C VAL A 76 -11.46 -11.60 -10.46
N ARG A 77 -12.10 -11.36 -11.60
CA ARG A 77 -11.75 -11.95 -12.90
C ARG A 77 -11.26 -10.87 -13.83
N PHE A 78 -10.12 -11.11 -14.47
CA PHE A 78 -9.55 -10.20 -15.46
C PHE A 78 -9.95 -10.61 -16.88
N GLU A 79 -10.00 -9.66 -17.81
CA GLU A 79 -10.28 -9.93 -19.22
C GLU A 79 -9.28 -10.92 -19.85
N GLY A 80 -8.01 -10.85 -19.42
CA GLY A 80 -6.95 -11.78 -19.84
C GLY A 80 -7.06 -13.20 -19.26
N GLY A 81 -8.13 -13.53 -18.52
CA GLY A 81 -8.36 -14.84 -17.92
C GLY A 81 -7.68 -15.07 -16.56
N ALA A 82 -6.88 -14.10 -16.09
CA ALA A 82 -6.31 -14.14 -14.75
C ALA A 82 -7.41 -14.02 -13.68
N GLN A 83 -7.10 -14.52 -12.48
CA GLN A 83 -7.98 -14.49 -11.32
C GLN A 83 -7.20 -13.93 -10.12
N GLY A 84 -7.89 -13.22 -9.23
CA GLY A 84 -7.24 -12.62 -8.07
C GLY A 84 -8.18 -12.39 -6.90
N VAL A 85 -7.59 -11.90 -5.81
CA VAL A 85 -8.30 -11.43 -4.62
C VAL A 85 -7.77 -10.05 -4.27
N ILE A 86 -8.66 -9.13 -3.97
CA ILE A 86 -8.37 -7.80 -3.45
C ILE A 86 -8.98 -7.69 -2.06
N GLU A 87 -8.19 -7.22 -1.10
CA GLU A 87 -8.63 -6.98 0.27
C GLU A 87 -8.18 -5.59 0.71
N THR A 88 -9.01 -4.91 1.49
CA THR A 88 -8.69 -3.62 2.09
C THR A 88 -9.23 -3.55 3.51
N SER A 89 -8.50 -2.86 4.40
CA SER A 89 -8.89 -2.72 5.79
C SER A 89 -8.20 -1.53 6.45
N ARG A 90 -8.99 -0.59 6.99
CA ARG A 90 -8.48 0.52 7.83
C ARG A 90 -8.41 0.19 9.32
N VAL A 91 -8.75 -1.06 9.65
CA VAL A 91 -8.72 -1.64 11.00
C VAL A 91 -7.73 -2.81 11.12
N ALA A 92 -6.91 -3.06 10.09
CA ALA A 92 -5.85 -4.06 10.13
C ALA A 92 -4.67 -3.60 11.01
N SER A 93 -4.77 -3.90 12.31
CA SER A 93 -3.73 -3.57 13.30
C SER A 93 -2.36 -4.12 12.90
N GLY A 94 -1.32 -3.31 13.13
CA GLY A 94 0.07 -3.62 12.77
C GLY A 94 0.48 -3.16 11.36
N ARG A 95 -0.47 -2.89 10.45
CA ARG A 95 -0.18 -2.31 9.13
C ARG A 95 -0.13 -0.79 9.18
N LYS A 96 0.81 -0.20 8.42
CA LYS A 96 0.90 1.25 8.22
C LYS A 96 0.66 1.56 6.74
N MET A 97 1.69 1.45 5.91
CA MET A 97 1.59 1.57 4.44
C MET A 97 1.47 0.18 3.81
N GLY A 98 0.40 -0.54 4.18
CA GLY A 98 0.25 -1.98 3.94
C GLY A 98 -0.01 -2.42 2.50
N LEU A 99 0.07 -1.55 1.49
CA LEU A 99 -0.20 -1.91 0.09
C LEU A 99 0.80 -3.00 -0.35
N THR A 100 0.27 -4.19 -0.59
CA THR A 100 1.05 -5.40 -0.87
C THR A 100 0.34 -6.17 -1.98
N TRP A 101 1.11 -6.80 -2.86
CA TRP A 101 0.58 -7.69 -3.89
C TRP A 101 1.56 -8.80 -4.21
N THR A 102 1.05 -9.88 -4.78
CA THR A 102 1.83 -10.96 -5.37
C THR A 102 1.14 -11.38 -6.66
N ILE A 103 1.91 -11.43 -7.75
CA ILE A 103 1.44 -11.85 -9.06
C ILE A 103 2.19 -13.11 -9.44
N THR A 104 1.45 -14.17 -9.73
CA THR A 104 2.00 -15.46 -10.14
C THR A 104 1.62 -15.70 -11.60
N GLY A 105 2.62 -16.00 -12.43
CA GLY A 105 2.46 -16.35 -13.82
C GLY A 105 3.11 -17.69 -14.14
N THR A 106 3.06 -18.08 -15.42
CA THR A 106 3.57 -19.38 -15.88
C THR A 106 5.10 -19.53 -15.81
N LYS A 107 5.84 -18.42 -15.66
CA LYS A 107 7.31 -18.40 -15.66
C LYS A 107 7.92 -18.03 -14.30
N GLY A 108 7.09 -17.72 -13.31
CA GLY A 108 7.57 -17.21 -12.03
C GLY A 108 6.55 -16.33 -11.32
N ALA A 109 7.02 -15.57 -10.33
CA ALA A 109 6.18 -14.70 -9.53
C ALA A 109 6.92 -13.41 -9.13
N LEU A 110 6.14 -12.36 -8.91
CA LEU A 110 6.59 -11.10 -8.34
C LEU A 110 5.86 -10.86 -7.02
N SER A 111 6.55 -10.30 -6.03
CA SER A 111 5.94 -9.91 -4.76
C SER A 111 6.51 -8.57 -4.28
N PHE A 112 5.62 -7.69 -3.83
CA PHE A 112 5.95 -6.31 -3.46
C PHE A 112 5.20 -5.91 -2.19
N THR A 113 5.83 -5.05 -1.37
CA THR A 113 5.18 -4.38 -0.26
C THR A 113 5.64 -2.94 -0.16
N GLN A 114 4.72 -2.00 -0.03
CA GLN A 114 5.02 -0.58 0.04
C GLN A 114 5.77 -0.20 1.33
N GLU A 115 5.67 -1.00 2.41
CA GLU A 115 6.48 -0.83 3.61
C GLU A 115 7.99 -1.04 3.34
N ARG A 116 8.35 -1.66 2.21
CA ARG A 116 9.73 -1.79 1.69
C ARG A 116 9.76 -1.43 0.21
N MET A 117 9.36 -0.20 -0.11
CA MET A 117 9.14 0.23 -1.49
C MET A 117 10.36 0.20 -2.42
N ALA A 118 11.59 0.13 -1.87
CA ALA A 118 12.82 0.01 -2.65
C ALA A 118 13.16 -1.45 -3.00
N GLU A 119 12.31 -2.41 -2.63
CA GLU A 119 12.50 -3.84 -2.84
C GLU A 119 11.39 -4.42 -3.73
N LEU A 120 11.78 -5.25 -4.69
CA LEU A 120 10.88 -6.12 -5.45
C LEU A 120 11.37 -7.55 -5.33
N LYS A 121 10.50 -8.47 -4.95
CA LYS A 121 10.85 -9.90 -4.93
C LYS A 121 10.52 -10.53 -6.28
N LEU A 122 11.50 -11.25 -6.83
CA LEU A 122 11.38 -12.00 -8.08
C LEU A 122 11.65 -13.48 -7.85
N TYR A 123 10.76 -14.32 -8.34
CA TYR A 123 10.95 -15.76 -8.48
C TYR A 123 10.89 -16.11 -9.97
N LEU A 124 11.83 -16.91 -10.46
CA LEU A 124 11.81 -17.45 -11.82
C LEU A 124 11.83 -18.98 -11.78
N GLN A 125 10.91 -19.61 -12.51
CA GLN A 125 10.83 -21.07 -12.64
C GLN A 125 12.06 -21.66 -13.36
N SER A 126 12.71 -20.85 -14.21
CA SER A 126 13.90 -21.24 -14.99
C SER A 126 15.19 -21.29 -14.17
N ASP A 127 15.18 -20.82 -12.93
CA ASP A 127 16.37 -20.87 -12.08
C ASP A 127 16.71 -22.34 -11.72
N PRO A 128 18.01 -22.68 -11.56
CA PRO A 128 18.42 -24.02 -11.14
C PRO A 128 17.72 -24.44 -9.84
N GLU A 129 17.34 -25.72 -9.72
CA GLU A 129 16.51 -26.23 -8.61
C GLU A 129 17.05 -25.82 -7.22
N GLY A 130 18.36 -25.94 -6.98
CA GLY A 130 19.00 -25.53 -5.73
C GLY A 130 19.11 -24.01 -5.49
N ARG A 131 18.59 -23.18 -6.40
CA ARG A 131 18.55 -21.70 -6.33
C ARG A 131 17.15 -21.14 -6.53
N GLN A 132 16.13 -21.99 -6.65
CA GLN A 132 14.75 -21.56 -6.76
C GLN A 132 14.27 -20.92 -5.45
N GLY A 133 13.68 -19.72 -5.57
CA GLY A 133 13.18 -18.95 -4.44
C GLY A 133 13.06 -17.48 -4.80
N PHE A 134 12.36 -16.70 -3.99
CA PHE A 134 12.32 -15.25 -4.18
C PHE A 134 13.69 -14.64 -3.89
N ARG A 135 14.26 -13.94 -4.87
CA ARG A 135 15.37 -13.02 -4.66
C ARG A 135 14.85 -11.59 -4.57
N THR A 136 15.50 -10.77 -3.74
CA THR A 136 15.21 -9.35 -3.64
C THR A 136 16.00 -8.57 -4.69
N LEU A 137 15.29 -7.83 -5.52
CA LEU A 137 15.83 -6.82 -6.42
C LEU A 137 15.68 -5.46 -5.74
N LEU A 138 16.78 -4.72 -5.65
CA LEU A 138 16.76 -3.34 -5.18
C LEU A 138 16.48 -2.42 -6.36
N VAL A 139 15.47 -1.56 -6.22
CA VAL A 139 15.14 -0.55 -7.23
C VAL A 139 16.30 0.45 -7.32
N GLY A 140 16.59 0.94 -8.52
CA GLY A 140 17.73 1.81 -8.76
C GLY A 140 17.76 2.38 -10.18
N PRO A 141 18.71 3.27 -10.50
CA PRO A 141 18.72 4.05 -11.75
C PRO A 141 18.72 3.25 -13.05
N ALA A 142 19.13 1.97 -13.00
CA ALA A 142 19.06 1.07 -14.14
C ALA A 142 17.64 0.61 -14.47
N HIS A 143 16.68 0.79 -13.55
CA HIS A 143 15.26 0.59 -13.81
C HIS A 143 14.69 1.85 -14.47
N PRO A 144 13.89 1.70 -15.55
CA PRO A 144 13.25 2.82 -16.22
C PRO A 144 12.54 3.75 -15.24
N ASP A 145 12.56 5.05 -15.53
CA ASP A 145 11.93 6.14 -14.76
C ASP A 145 12.50 6.39 -13.33
N TYR A 146 13.20 5.43 -12.72
CA TYR A 146 13.73 5.59 -11.36
C TYR A 146 14.91 6.56 -11.29
N GLY A 147 15.73 6.65 -12.35
CA GLY A 147 16.89 7.55 -12.39
C GLY A 147 16.51 9.02 -12.18
N SER A 148 15.32 9.43 -12.62
CA SER A 148 14.80 10.79 -12.39
C SER A 148 14.36 11.02 -10.95
N PHE A 149 14.13 9.95 -10.18
CA PHE A 149 13.68 10.01 -8.80
C PHE A 149 14.85 9.94 -7.80
N CYS A 150 15.74 8.94 -7.95
CA CYS A 150 16.89 8.77 -7.08
C CYS A 150 18.08 8.12 -7.78
N MET A 151 19.25 8.74 -7.67
CA MET A 151 20.47 8.36 -8.38
C MET A 151 21.24 7.18 -7.77
N GLY A 152 20.76 6.55 -6.69
CA GLY A 152 21.42 5.38 -6.12
C GLY A 152 20.48 4.20 -5.91
N ALA A 153 21.00 3.00 -6.20
CA ALA A 153 20.25 1.76 -6.06
C ALA A 153 19.99 1.43 -4.59
N GLY A 154 18.79 0.94 -4.28
CA GLY A 154 18.33 0.62 -2.94
C GLY A 154 17.95 1.82 -2.08
N HIS A 155 18.13 3.06 -2.56
CA HIS A 155 17.71 4.25 -1.83
C HIS A 155 16.20 4.45 -1.98
N GLY A 156 15.43 4.06 -0.95
CA GLY A 156 14.00 4.33 -0.89
C GLY A 156 13.66 5.82 -0.77
N ILE A 157 12.36 6.14 -0.86
CA ILE A 157 11.86 7.51 -0.65
C ILE A 157 12.30 8.00 0.74
N GLY A 158 12.74 9.26 0.80
CA GLY A 158 13.22 9.89 2.04
C GLY A 158 14.73 9.75 2.28
N PHE A 159 15.46 8.93 1.50
CA PHE A 159 16.91 8.79 1.68
C PHE A 159 17.68 10.09 1.41
N ASN A 160 17.33 10.83 0.36
CA ASN A 160 17.98 12.10 0.05
C ASN A 160 17.67 13.18 1.11
N ASP A 161 16.50 13.12 1.74
CA ASP A 161 16.12 14.03 2.83
C ASP A 161 16.97 13.79 4.10
N GLN A 162 17.40 12.55 4.35
CA GLN A 162 18.34 12.24 5.43
C GLN A 162 19.71 12.90 5.22
N LYS A 163 20.18 12.98 3.97
CA LYS A 163 21.44 13.67 3.64
C LYS A 163 21.35 15.18 3.81
N ASN A 164 20.18 15.76 3.51
CA ASN A 164 19.98 17.21 3.55
C ASN A 164 19.52 17.73 4.94
N GLY A 165 19.03 16.85 5.82
CA GLY A 165 18.55 17.19 7.17
C GLY A 165 19.64 17.25 8.26
N GLY A 166 20.88 16.89 7.96
CA GLY A 166 22.04 17.02 8.85
C GLY A 166 22.65 18.41 8.77
N GLY A 167 22.07 19.37 9.51
CA GLY A 167 22.63 20.67 9.88
C GLY A 167 23.79 21.22 9.04
N ALA A 168 23.48 22.11 8.09
CA ALA A 168 24.44 23.07 7.58
C ALA A 168 24.85 24.05 8.70
N ARG A 169 25.69 23.60 9.64
CA ARG A 169 26.64 24.48 10.33
C ARG A 169 27.99 24.36 9.63
N SER A 170 28.06 24.89 8.42
CA SER A 170 29.36 25.28 7.87
C SER A 170 29.76 26.58 8.59
N ASP A 171 30.42 26.47 9.73
CA ASP A 171 31.14 27.57 10.37
C ASP A 171 32.27 27.95 9.40
N ARG A 172 31.99 28.87 8.47
CA ARG A 172 33.01 29.60 7.73
C ARG A 172 33.64 30.57 8.72
N ARG A 173 34.65 30.10 9.46
CA ARG A 173 35.51 31.00 10.23
C ARG A 173 36.98 30.65 10.05
N HIS A 174 37.67 31.66 9.49
CA HIS A 174 39.11 31.91 9.39
C HIS A 174 39.82 31.16 8.25
N CYS A 175 40.12 31.81 7.11
CA CYS A 175 41.11 32.88 6.85
C CYS A 175 42.54 32.55 7.30
N ARG A 176 43.41 32.44 6.28
CA ARG A 176 44.89 32.36 6.24
C ARG A 176 45.51 30.99 6.37
#